data_AF-A0A8T5L7Z0-F1
#
_entry.id   AF-A0A8T5L7Z0-F1
#
_cell.length_a   1.000
_cell.length_b   1.000
_cell.length_c   1.000
_cell.angle_alpha   90.00
_cell.angle_beta   90.00
_cell.angle_gamma   90.00
#
_symmetry.space_group_name_H-M   'P 1'
#
loop_
_entity.id
_entity.type
_entity.pdbx_description
1 polymer ?
#
loop_
_entity_poly.entity_id
_entity_poly.type
_entity_poly.pdbx_seq_one_letter_code
_entity_poly.pdbx_strand_id
1 'polypeptide(L)'
;MCKFNKKSGNKRIDTCIRNFIKVINTSTIVKTLGSCCGHKKYPITVVVEFKNKMSQSEGGLFFPFELISGKVIPRKKRFYKRDKDGVYYIPEVINKK
;
A
#
# COMPACT_ATOMS: atom_id res chain seq x y z
N MET A 1 -0.37 8.47 6.10
CA MET A 1 0.52 9.12 5.13
C MET A 1 1.19 10.28 5.82
N CYS A 2 2.46 10.53 5.55
CA CYS A 2 3.22 11.69 5.96
C CYS A 2 2.54 12.98 5.51
N LYS A 3 2.75 14.06 6.27
CA LYS A 3 2.34 15.41 5.88
C LYS A 3 2.85 15.67 4.47
N PHE A 4 1.99 16.19 3.60
CA PHE A 4 2.35 16.43 2.21
C PHE A 4 3.52 17.41 2.15
N ASN A 5 4.61 16.99 1.50
CA ASN A 5 5.74 17.87 1.24
C ASN A 5 5.62 18.38 -0.19
N LYS A 6 5.36 19.69 -0.35
CA LYS A 6 5.20 20.34 -1.67
C LYS A 6 6.40 20.10 -2.60
N LYS A 7 7.60 19.86 -2.06
CA LYS A 7 8.82 19.58 -2.84
C LYS A 7 8.87 18.19 -3.48
N SER A 8 7.94 17.28 -3.14
CA SER A 8 7.95 15.88 -3.61
C SER A 8 7.11 15.61 -4.88
N GLY A 9 6.60 16.66 -5.53
CA GLY A 9 5.81 16.55 -6.76
C GLY A 9 4.43 15.91 -6.54
N ASN A 10 3.78 15.51 -7.65
CA ASN A 10 2.43 14.95 -7.65
C ASN A 10 2.32 13.53 -7.04
N LYS A 11 3.45 12.85 -6.77
CA LYS A 11 3.46 11.50 -6.19
C LYS A 11 3.78 11.56 -4.70
N ARG A 12 2.76 11.41 -3.87
CA ARG A 12 2.87 11.45 -2.41
C ARG A 12 3.33 10.08 -1.86
N ILE A 13 4.65 9.87 -1.81
CA ILE A 13 5.27 8.76 -1.06
C ILE A 13 5.78 9.29 0.29
N ASP A 14 5.42 8.59 1.37
CA ASP A 14 5.84 8.89 2.73
C ASP A 14 7.38 8.88 2.83
N THR A 15 7.98 9.97 3.33
CA THR A 15 9.44 10.12 3.44
C THR A 15 10.07 9.01 4.27
N CYS A 16 9.37 8.56 5.32
CA CYS A 16 9.81 7.50 6.23
C CYS A 16 10.10 6.16 5.54
N ILE A 17 9.44 5.87 4.41
CA ILE A 17 9.55 4.59 3.71
C ILE A 17 9.95 4.77 2.24
N ARG A 18 10.41 5.95 1.84
CA ARG A 18 10.69 6.28 0.44
C ARG A 18 11.71 5.31 -0.19
N ASN A 19 12.80 5.02 0.52
CA ASN A 19 13.84 4.13 -0.01
C ASN A 19 13.32 2.69 -0.15
N PHE A 20 12.54 2.22 0.82
CA PHE A 20 11.87 0.93 0.76
C PHE A 20 10.93 0.82 -0.47
N ILE A 21 10.09 1.84 -0.70
CA ILE A 21 9.19 1.89 -1.87
C ILE A 21 9.94 2.01 -3.19
N LYS A 22 11.10 2.68 -3.22
CA LYS A 22 11.96 2.71 -4.42
C LYS A 22 12.44 1.29 -4.77
N VAL A 23 12.97 0.54 -3.79
CA VAL A 23 13.44 -0.84 -3.98
C VAL A 23 12.30 -1.78 -4.42
N ILE A 24 11.10 -1.63 -3.84
CA ILE A 24 9.95 -2.44 -4.27
C ILE A 24 9.61 -2.14 -5.74
N ASN A 25 9.61 -0.87 -6.15
CA ASN A 25 9.23 -0.50 -7.52
C ASN A 25 10.31 -0.80 -8.56
N THR A 26 11.56 -1.07 -8.18
CA THR A 26 12.57 -1.62 -9.10
C THR A 26 12.31 -3.08 -9.44
N SER A 27 11.47 -3.79 -8.68
CA SER A 27 11.06 -5.16 -9.00
C SER A 27 10.29 -5.23 -10.32
N THR A 28 10.55 -6.27 -11.12
CA THR A 28 9.76 -6.62 -12.32
C THR A 28 8.48 -7.38 -11.98
N ILE A 29 8.31 -7.80 -10.72
CA ILE A 29 7.22 -8.68 -10.28
C ILE A 29 6.02 -7.88 -9.78
N VAL A 30 6.25 -6.76 -9.08
CA VAL A 30 5.19 -5.99 -8.42
C VAL A 30 5.24 -4.51 -8.77
N LYS A 31 4.09 -3.85 -8.62
CA LYS A 31 3.92 -2.40 -8.72
C LYS A 31 3.23 -1.89 -7.45
N THR A 32 3.79 -0.87 -6.82
CA THR A 32 3.15 -0.25 -5.65
C THR A 32 1.93 0.57 -6.07
N LEU A 33 0.77 0.29 -5.47
CA LEU A 33 -0.47 1.06 -5.63
C LEU A 33 -0.67 2.10 -4.52
N GLY A 34 -0.19 1.80 -3.32
CA GLY A 34 -0.28 2.70 -2.18
C GLY A 34 0.66 2.27 -1.06
N SER A 35 1.13 3.23 -0.26
CA SER A 35 2.04 2.93 0.85
C SER A 35 1.85 3.93 1.98
N CYS A 36 2.00 3.48 3.22
CA CYS A 36 1.98 4.35 4.39
C CYS A 36 2.89 3.82 5.51
N CYS A 37 3.61 4.72 6.19
CA CYS A 37 4.44 4.38 7.34
C CYS A 37 3.68 4.23 8.67
N GLY A 38 2.38 4.55 8.71
CA GLY A 38 1.54 4.44 9.91
C GLY A 38 1.89 5.38 11.08
N HIS A 39 2.92 6.22 10.94
CA HIS A 39 3.38 7.20 11.96
C HIS A 39 3.49 6.64 13.38
N LYS A 40 4.06 5.43 13.52
CA LYS A 40 4.21 4.71 14.80
C LYS A 40 2.91 4.29 15.48
N LYS A 41 1.74 4.71 14.97
CA LYS A 41 0.42 4.32 15.51
C LYS A 41 -0.13 3.05 14.86
N TYR A 42 0.10 2.88 13.57
CA TYR A 42 -0.31 1.71 12.80
C TYR A 42 0.89 1.04 12.13
N PRO A 43 0.80 -0.26 11.78
CA PRO A 43 1.86 -0.92 11.05
C PRO A 43 2.12 -0.21 9.71
N ILE A 44 3.37 -0.33 9.24
CA ILE A 44 3.73 0.04 7.88
C ILE A 44 2.91 -0.84 6.93
N THR A 45 2.41 -0.25 5.86
CA THR A 45 1.64 -0.97 4.84
C THR A 45 2.11 -0.58 3.45
N VAL A 46 2.19 -1.57 2.55
CA VAL A 46 2.48 -1.40 1.13
C VAL A 46 1.52 -2.26 0.33
N VAL A 47 0.60 -1.59 -0.36
CA VAL A 47 -0.34 -2.24 -1.27
C VAL A 47 0.31 -2.35 -2.64
N VAL A 48 0.36 -3.57 -3.16
CA VAL A 48 0.97 -3.92 -4.44
C VAL A 48 -0.01 -4.62 -5.37
N GLU A 49 0.28 -4.52 -6.65
CA GLU A 49 -0.29 -5.31 -7.73
C GLU A 49 0.82 -6.12 -8.38
N PHE A 50 0.57 -7.40 -8.67
CA PHE A 50 1.51 -8.24 -9.41
C PHE A 50 1.47 -7.89 -10.90
N LYS A 51 2.64 -7.61 -11.49
CA LYS A 51 2.82 -7.27 -12.90
C LYS A 51 2.65 -8.50 -13.79
N ASN A 52 3.08 -9.66 -13.31
CA ASN A 52 2.88 -10.90 -14.06
C ASN A 52 1.44 -11.37 -13.88
N LYS A 53 0.69 -11.31 -14.97
CA LYS A 53 -0.66 -11.82 -15.01
C LYS A 53 -0.68 -13.36 -15.18
N MET A 54 0.43 -14.09 -15.15
CA MET A 54 0.38 -15.56 -15.32
C MET A 54 -0.30 -16.34 -14.19
N SER A 55 -0.42 -15.78 -12.99
CA SER A 55 -1.29 -16.34 -11.93
C SER A 55 -2.77 -15.98 -12.11
N GLN A 56 -3.16 -15.68 -13.35
CA GLN A 56 -4.53 -15.51 -13.83
C GLN A 56 -5.22 -16.87 -13.92
N SER A 57 -6.06 -17.20 -12.95
CA SER A 57 -7.20 -18.05 -13.26
C SER A 57 -8.12 -17.28 -14.21
N GLU A 58 -8.42 -17.86 -15.38
CA GLU A 58 -9.39 -17.33 -16.35
C GLU A 58 -10.70 -16.97 -15.62
N GLY A 59 -11.05 -15.68 -15.60
CA GLY A 59 -12.25 -15.16 -14.91
C GLY A 59 -12.08 -14.64 -13.46
N GLY A 60 -10.87 -14.69 -12.88
CA GLY A 60 -10.62 -14.30 -11.47
C GLY A 60 -10.59 -12.79 -11.21
N LEU A 61 -11.28 -12.33 -10.16
CA LEU A 61 -11.21 -10.93 -9.69
C LEU A 61 -9.81 -10.63 -9.12
N PHE A 62 -9.08 -9.68 -9.72
CA PHE A 62 -7.79 -9.24 -9.20
C PHE A 62 -7.95 -8.30 -8.02
N PHE A 63 -7.49 -8.76 -6.86
CA PHE A 63 -7.43 -7.96 -5.65
C PHE A 63 -5.99 -7.59 -5.30
N PRO A 64 -5.71 -6.31 -5.01
CA PRO A 64 -4.42 -5.88 -4.51
C PRO A 64 -3.99 -6.63 -3.25
N PHE A 65 -2.69 -6.80 -3.10
CA PHE A 65 -2.09 -7.50 -1.97
C PHE A 65 -1.37 -6.50 -1.06
N GLU A 66 -1.50 -6.65 0.26
CA GLU A 66 -0.71 -5.88 1.21
C GLU A 66 0.53 -6.67 1.60
N LEU A 67 1.67 -6.21 1.11
CA LEU A 67 2.93 -6.96 1.10
C LEU A 67 3.44 -7.31 2.50
N ILE A 68 3.17 -6.49 3.51
CA ILE A 68 3.75 -6.66 4.84
C ILE A 68 2.93 -7.62 5.70
N SER A 69 1.60 -7.48 5.69
CA SER A 69 0.69 -8.35 6.46
C SER A 69 0.31 -9.63 5.74
N GLY A 70 0.64 -9.76 4.45
CA GLY A 70 0.29 -10.93 3.65
C GLY A 70 -1.20 -11.03 3.31
N LYS A 71 -1.96 -9.94 3.47
CA LYS A 71 -3.41 -9.94 3.31
C LYS A 71 -3.83 -9.44 1.93
N VAL A 72 -4.82 -10.10 1.34
CA VAL A 72 -5.53 -9.62 0.15
C VAL A 72 -6.48 -8.49 0.55
N ILE A 73 -6.47 -7.39 -0.21
CA ILE A 73 -7.38 -6.26 -0.01
C ILE A 73 -8.51 -6.38 -1.04
N PRO A 74 -9.77 -6.62 -0.61
CA PRO A 74 -10.90 -6.91 -1.51
C PRO A 74 -11.47 -5.64 -2.20
N ARG A 75 -10.60 -4.72 -2.63
CA ARG A 75 -10.95 -3.47 -3.31
C ARG A 75 -9.77 -2.96 -4.12
N LYS A 76 -10.04 -2.26 -5.23
CA LYS A 76 -9.02 -1.80 -6.18
C LYS A 76 -8.45 -0.41 -5.89
N LYS A 77 -9.11 0.39 -5.05
CA LYS A 77 -8.74 1.80 -4.79
C LYS A 77 -9.12 2.24 -3.37
N ARG A 78 -8.63 3.41 -2.97
CA ARG A 78 -8.95 4.07 -1.68
C ARG A 78 -8.66 3.16 -0.47
N PHE A 79 -7.51 2.49 -0.47
CA PHE A 79 -7.11 1.52 0.55
C PHE A 79 -7.07 2.10 1.98
N TYR A 80 -6.74 3.38 2.10
CA TYR A 80 -6.52 3.99 3.40
C TYR A 80 -7.76 4.71 3.94
N LYS A 81 -8.04 4.51 5.23
CA LYS A 81 -8.93 5.36 6.03
C LYS A 81 -8.09 6.24 6.94
N ARG A 82 -8.62 7.43 7.27
CA ARG A 82 -8.01 8.36 8.23
C ARG A 82 -8.74 8.24 9.55
N ASP A 83 -8.00 8.16 10.65
CA ASP A 83 -8.57 8.17 11.99
C ASP A 83 -8.80 9.59 12.53
N LYS A 84 -9.27 9.67 13.79
CA LYS A 84 -9.53 10.94 14.50
C LYS A 84 -8.28 11.82 14.71
N ASP A 85 -7.10 11.20 14.76
CA ASP A 85 -5.81 11.89 14.96
C ASP A 85 -5.15 12.24 13.62
N GLY A 86 -5.82 11.97 12.50
CA GLY A 86 -5.33 12.25 11.16
C GLY A 86 -4.34 11.21 10.60
N VAL A 87 -4.14 10.08 11.29
CA VAL A 87 -3.26 9.00 10.86
C VAL A 87 -4.01 8.04 9.95
N TYR A 88 -3.35 7.59 8.88
CA TYR A 88 -3.96 6.71 7.88
C TYR A 88 -3.62 5.25 8.15
N TYR A 89 -4.60 4.37 7.89
CA TYR A 89 -4.46 2.93 8.05
C TYR A 89 -5.33 2.14 7.05
N ILE A 90 -5.07 0.84 6.92
CA ILE A 90 -5.89 -0.11 6.15
C ILE A 90 -6.69 -0.95 7.15
N PRO A 91 -8.03 -0.83 7.20
CA PRO A 91 -8.88 -1.57 8.14
C PRO A 91 -8.67 -3.09 8.11
N GLU A 92 -8.49 -3.64 6.92
CA GLU A 92 -8.29 -5.08 6.70
C GLU A 92 -6.98 -5.58 7.30
N VAL A 93 -5.97 -4.72 7.42
CA VAL A 93 -4.69 -5.05 8.06
C VAL A 93 -4.83 -5.09 9.57
N ILE A 94 -5.48 -4.08 10.16
CA ILE A 94 -5.62 -3.93 11.62
C ILE A 94 -6.60 -4.96 12.20
N ASN A 95 -7.73 -5.17 11.53
CA ASN A 95 -8.72 -6.12 12.01
C ASN A 95 -8.19 -7.54 11.77
N LYS A 96 -7.73 -8.19 12.84
CA LYS A 96 -7.54 -9.64 12.88
C LYS A 96 -8.94 -10.25 12.93
N LYS A 97 -9.39 -10.83 11.82
CA LYS A 97 -10.35 -11.93 11.88
C LYS A 97 -9.55 -13.22 12.03
#